data_AF-A0A3R5ZIA2-F1
#
_entry.id   AF-A0A3R5ZIA2-F1
#
_cell.length_a   1.000
_cell.length_b   1.000
_cell.length_c   1.000
_cell.angle_alpha   90.00
_cell.angle_beta   90.00
_cell.angle_gamma   90.00
#
_symmetry.space_group_name_H-M   'P 1'
#
loop_
_entity.id
_entity.type
_entity.pdbx_description
1 polymer ?
#
loop_
_entity_poly.entity_id
_entity_poly.type
_entity_poly.pdbx_seq_one_letter_code
_entity_poly.pdbx_strand_id
1 'polypeptide(L)'
;MQAFNTDKKKSSLALLSSDGDMSSFRYGFQNIRFRTSPKLERYTSVKEWDNGYIVVMAKYKDIGEIEDYIDLVPILQNLYIDPHVFLKPIKSVEIRYVER
;
A
#
# COMPACT_ATOMS: atom_id res chain seq x y z
N MET A 1 23.94 -23.34 -17.88
CA MET A 1 22.74 -22.85 -17.17
C MET A 1 23.21 -21.92 -16.07
N GLN A 2 23.03 -20.62 -16.22
CA GLN A 2 23.40 -19.65 -15.19
C GLN A 2 22.24 -19.55 -14.19
N ALA A 3 22.53 -19.82 -12.92
CA ALA A 3 21.58 -19.63 -11.84
C ALA A 3 21.21 -18.15 -11.75
N PHE A 4 19.91 -17.83 -11.90
CA PHE A 4 19.41 -16.50 -11.63
C PHE A 4 19.53 -16.23 -10.14
N ASN A 5 20.57 -15.51 -9.77
CA ASN A 5 20.81 -15.03 -8.42
C ASN A 5 19.70 -14.03 -8.06
N THR A 6 18.70 -14.48 -7.29
CA THR A 6 17.53 -13.66 -6.91
C THR A 6 17.66 -13.06 -5.52
N ASP A 7 18.89 -12.80 -5.06
CA ASP A 7 19.13 -11.93 -3.90
C ASP A 7 19.03 -10.44 -4.29
N LYS A 8 17.91 -10.07 -4.91
CA LYS A 8 17.55 -8.66 -5.00
C LYS A 8 17.06 -8.27 -3.61
N LYS A 9 17.95 -7.66 -2.82
CA LYS A 9 17.66 -7.08 -1.49
C LYS A 9 16.28 -6.42 -1.53
N LYS A 10 15.26 -7.09 -0.98
CA LYS A 10 13.92 -6.51 -0.91
C LYS A 10 14.05 -5.24 -0.09
N SER A 11 13.75 -4.10 -0.72
CA SER A 11 13.62 -2.85 0.01
C SER A 11 12.63 -3.08 1.15
N SER A 12 12.90 -2.52 2.33
CA SER A 12 11.93 -2.54 3.44
C SER A 12 10.83 -1.49 3.28
N LEU A 13 10.84 -0.75 2.17
CA LEU A 13 9.83 0.23 1.81
C LEU A 13 8.73 -0.40 0.95
N ALA A 14 7.48 -0.17 1.33
CA ALA A 14 6.30 -0.39 0.49
C ALA A 14 5.77 0.94 -0.06
N LEU A 15 5.01 0.86 -1.15
CA LEU A 15 4.45 2.03 -1.83
C LEU A 15 2.93 1.96 -1.82
N LEU A 16 2.28 3.06 -1.43
CA LEU A 16 0.83 3.23 -1.50
C LEU A 16 0.48 4.23 -2.60
N SER A 17 -0.55 3.91 -3.37
CA SER A 17 -1.14 4.82 -4.36
C SER A 17 -2.61 4.50 -4.59
N SER A 18 -3.26 5.34 -5.39
CA SER A 18 -4.66 5.16 -5.80
C SER A 18 -4.83 5.44 -7.29
N ASP A 19 -5.86 4.86 -7.89
CA ASP A 19 -6.25 5.09 -9.27
C ASP A 19 -7.73 4.75 -9.42
N GLY A 20 -8.56 5.77 -9.67
CA GLY A 20 -10.02 5.65 -9.64
C GLY A 20 -10.51 5.17 -8.27
N ASP A 21 -11.34 4.13 -8.28
CA ASP A 21 -11.91 3.50 -7.08
C ASP A 21 -11.03 2.37 -6.51
N MET A 22 -9.74 2.34 -6.87
CA MET A 22 -8.78 1.33 -6.43
C MET A 22 -7.60 1.96 -5.72
N SER A 23 -7.22 1.37 -4.59
CA SER A 23 -5.91 1.56 -3.96
C SER A 23 -4.95 0.45 -4.36
N SER A 24 -3.66 0.75 -4.37
CA SER A 24 -2.58 -0.18 -4.66
C SER A 24 -1.54 -0.10 -3.56
N PHE A 25 -1.27 -1.24 -2.91
CA PHE A 25 -0.19 -1.42 -1.95
C PHE A 25 0.88 -2.33 -2.56
N ARG A 26 2.02 -1.75 -2.92
CA ARG A 26 3.10 -2.44 -3.62
C ARG A 26 4.28 -2.71 -2.71
N TYR A 27 4.70 -3.97 -2.65
CA TYR A 27 5.90 -4.39 -1.94
C TYR A 27 6.73 -5.35 -2.78
N GLY A 28 7.92 -4.90 -3.21
CA GLY A 28 8.73 -5.63 -4.19
C GLY A 28 7.97 -5.85 -5.49
N PHE A 29 7.79 -7.12 -5.87
CA PHE A 29 7.05 -7.51 -7.09
C PHE A 29 5.54 -7.69 -6.86
N GLN A 30 5.08 -7.67 -5.61
CA GLN A 30 3.68 -7.87 -5.28
C GLN A 30 2.95 -6.53 -5.28
N ASN A 31 1.76 -6.49 -5.88
CA ASN A 31 0.87 -5.34 -5.86
C ASN A 31 -0.52 -5.79 -5.41
N ILE A 32 -0.87 -5.46 -4.17
CA ILE A 32 -2.16 -5.77 -3.58
C ILE A 32 -3.11 -4.63 -3.91
N ARG A 33 -4.18 -4.92 -4.67
CA ARG A 33 -5.18 -3.94 -5.06
C ARG A 33 -6.48 -4.18 -4.31
N PHE A 34 -7.07 -3.12 -3.79
CA PHE A 34 -8.32 -3.15 -3.05
C PHE A 34 -9.17 -1.93 -3.36
N ARG A 35 -10.49 -2.06 -3.16
CA ARG A 35 -11.43 -0.96 -3.40
C ARG A 35 -11.18 0.18 -2.41
N THR A 36 -11.33 1.40 -2.90
CA THR A 36 -11.45 2.61 -2.10
C THR A 36 -12.65 3.42 -2.59
N SER A 37 -12.93 4.54 -1.94
CA SER A 37 -14.00 5.43 -2.36
C SER A 37 -13.74 5.99 -3.76
N PRO A 38 -14.76 6.06 -4.64
CA PRO A 38 -14.65 6.74 -5.93
C PRO A 38 -14.46 8.25 -5.79
N LYS A 39 -14.63 8.80 -4.57
CA LYS A 39 -14.37 10.22 -4.27
C LYS A 39 -12.93 10.48 -3.84
N LEU A 40 -12.12 9.45 -3.58
CA LEU A 40 -10.71 9.65 -3.25
C LEU A 40 -10.00 10.21 -4.48
N GLU A 41 -9.45 11.42 -4.38
CA GLU A 41 -8.61 11.99 -5.42
C GLU A 41 -7.20 11.41 -5.35
N ARG A 42 -6.59 11.44 -4.15
CA ARG A 42 -5.28 10.88 -3.88
C ARG A 42 -4.98 10.81 -2.38
N TYR A 43 -4.09 9.90 -2.00
CA TYR A 43 -3.33 9.98 -0.76
C TYR A 43 -2.23 11.04 -0.91
N THR A 44 -1.95 11.78 0.16
CA THR A 44 -1.00 12.90 0.13
C THR A 44 0.19 12.68 1.05
N SER A 45 0.01 11.98 2.17
CA SER A 45 1.12 11.57 3.05
C SER A 45 0.77 10.35 3.90
N VAL A 46 1.79 9.63 4.37
CA VAL A 46 1.66 8.60 5.41
C VAL A 46 2.00 9.24 6.74
N LYS A 47 1.09 9.18 7.70
CA LYS A 47 1.31 9.62 9.08
C LYS A 47 1.87 8.51 9.95
N GLU A 48 1.34 7.30 9.77
CA GLU A 48 1.70 6.15 10.60
C GLU A 48 1.70 4.87 9.77
N TRP A 49 2.64 3.99 10.12
CA TRP A 49 2.70 2.61 9.68
C TRP A 49 2.86 1.73 10.91
N ASP A 50 1.86 0.90 11.19
CA ASP A 50 1.94 -0.14 12.20
C ASP A 50 1.59 -1.50 11.60
N ASN A 51 2.59 -2.14 11.00
CA ASN A 51 2.59 -3.56 10.61
C ASN A 51 1.29 -4.07 9.96
N GLY A 52 0.69 -3.29 9.06
CA GLY A 52 -0.58 -3.62 8.41
C GLY A 52 -1.65 -2.54 8.54
N TYR A 53 -1.55 -1.70 9.55
CA TYR A 53 -2.37 -0.51 9.70
C TYR A 53 -1.65 0.72 9.17
N ILE A 54 -2.35 1.53 8.36
CA ILE A 54 -1.81 2.76 7.77
C ILE A 54 -2.73 3.91 8.13
N VAL A 55 -2.15 4.98 8.69
CA VAL A 55 -2.81 6.28 8.81
C VAL A 55 -2.27 7.18 7.72
N VAL A 56 -3.15 7.76 6.91
CA VAL A 56 -2.78 8.62 5.78
C VAL A 56 -3.52 9.94 5.83
N MET A 57 -2.92 10.97 5.23
CA MET A 57 -3.72 12.10 4.74
C MET A 57 -4.25 11.74 3.36
N ALA A 58 -5.55 11.90 3.17
CA ALA A 58 -6.26 11.56 1.96
C ALA A 58 -7.12 12.75 1.51
N LYS A 59 -6.97 13.14 0.25
CA LYS A 59 -7.78 14.19 -0.36
C LYS A 59 -8.98 13.59 -1.06
N TYR A 60 -10.15 14.00 -0.60
CA TYR A 60 -11.45 13.58 -1.13
C TYR A 60 -12.13 14.71 -1.87
N LYS A 61 -12.78 14.37 -2.99
CA LYS A 61 -13.64 15.27 -3.73
C LYS A 61 -14.75 15.80 -2.82
N ASP A 62 -14.98 17.11 -2.86
CA ASP A 62 -15.98 17.86 -2.09
C ASP A 62 -15.80 17.89 -0.56
N ILE A 63 -14.84 17.14 -0.01
CA ILE A 63 -14.56 17.08 1.44
C ILE A 63 -13.23 17.78 1.77
N GLY A 64 -12.25 17.75 0.86
CA GLY A 64 -10.91 18.24 1.11
C GLY A 64 -10.00 17.16 1.67
N GLU A 65 -8.93 17.56 2.36
CA GLU A 65 -7.93 16.65 2.93
C GLU A 65 -8.28 16.28 4.36
N ILE A 66 -8.36 14.97 4.64
CA ILE A 66 -8.70 14.42 5.95
C ILE A 66 -7.76 13.26 6.29
N GLU A 67 -7.73 12.89 7.57
CA GLU A 67 -7.08 11.66 8.01
C GLU A 67 -7.96 10.45 7.63
N ASP A 68 -7.34 9.40 7.11
CA ASP A 68 -8.00 8.17 6.70
C ASP A 68 -7.17 6.95 7.12
N TYR A 69 -7.85 5.81 7.28
CA TYR A 69 -7.32 4.62 7.94
C TYR A 69 -7.46 3.39 7.06
N ILE A 70 -6.35 2.69 6.81
CA ILE A 70 -6.32 1.49 5.97
C ILE A 70 -5.84 0.31 6.81
N ASP A 71 -6.66 -0.74 6.89
CA ASP A 71 -6.27 -2.03 7.48
C ASP A 71 -6.02 -3.06 6.38
N LEU A 72 -4.75 -3.44 6.20
CA LEU A 72 -4.34 -4.44 5.23
C LEU A 72 -4.62 -5.87 5.68
N VAL A 73 -4.80 -6.13 6.98
CA VAL A 73 -4.90 -7.49 7.50
C VAL A 73 -6.11 -8.25 6.91
N PRO A 74 -7.34 -7.71 6.94
CA PRO A 74 -8.49 -8.36 6.32
C PRO A 74 -8.33 -8.52 4.80
N ILE A 75 -7.70 -7.55 4.14
CA ILE A 75 -7.48 -7.57 2.69
C ILE A 75 -6.56 -8.73 2.32
N LEU A 76 -5.46 -8.91 3.04
CA LEU A 76 -4.50 -9.99 2.82
C LEU A 76 -5.12 -11.35 3.13
N GLN A 77 -5.89 -11.47 4.21
CA GLN A 77 -6.59 -12.70 4.57
C GLN A 77 -7.60 -13.13 3.50
N ASN A 78 -8.36 -12.18 2.94
CA ASN A 78 -9.30 -12.45 1.84
C ASN A 78 -8.61 -12.91 0.55
N LEU A 79 -7.32 -12.59 0.39
CA LEU A 79 -6.48 -13.04 -0.71
C LEU A 79 -5.72 -14.34 -0.38
N TYR A 80 -5.99 -14.97 0.76
CA TYR A 80 -5.28 -16.14 1.27
C TYR A 80 -3.77 -15.92 1.45
N ILE A 81 -3.37 -14.68 1.78
CA ILE A 81 -2.00 -14.30 2.09
C ILE A 81 -1.86 -14.21 3.61
N ASP A 82 -0.86 -14.89 4.18
CA ASP A 82 -0.51 -14.75 5.60
C ASP A 82 -0.02 -13.31 5.88
N PRO A 83 -0.78 -12.49 6.64
CA PRO A 83 -0.42 -11.11 6.89
C PRO A 83 0.88 -10.98 7.68
N HIS A 84 1.11 -11.85 8.65
CA HIS A 84 2.31 -11.79 9.50
C HIS A 84 3.57 -12.04 8.68
N VAL A 85 3.54 -13.02 7.77
CA VAL A 85 4.67 -13.31 6.89
C VAL A 85 4.89 -12.18 5.87
N PHE A 86 3.81 -11.70 5.25
CA PHE A 86 3.90 -10.67 4.21
C PHE A 86 4.36 -9.31 4.74
N LEU A 87 3.84 -8.88 5.89
CA LEU A 87 4.05 -7.54 6.45
C LEU A 87 5.36 -7.41 7.24
N LYS A 88 5.84 -8.49 7.87
CA LYS A 88 7.06 -8.51 8.71
C LYS A 88 8.30 -7.81 8.11
N PRO A 89 8.64 -7.97 6.82
CA PRO A 89 9.83 -7.32 6.25
C PRO A 89 9.62 -5.84 5.89
N ILE A 90 8.39 -5.32 5.95
CA ILE A 90 8.05 -3.93 5.62
C ILE A 90 8.28 -3.05 6.85
N LYS A 91 9.04 -1.97 6.69
CA LYS A 91 9.41 -1.04 7.78
C LYS A 91 8.86 0.37 7.59
N SER A 92 8.47 0.72 6.37
CA SER A 92 7.90 2.03 6.05
C SER A 92 7.01 1.94 4.81
N VAL A 93 6.11 2.91 4.68
CA VAL A 93 5.24 3.09 3.54
C VAL A 93 5.40 4.52 3.04
N GLU A 94 5.53 4.70 1.73
CA GLU A 94 5.53 6.01 1.06
C GLU A 94 4.40 6.10 0.06
N ILE A 95 3.87 7.32 -0.13
CA ILE A 95 2.97 7.60 -1.23
C ILE A 95 3.78 7.70 -2.53
N ARG A 96 3.43 6.93 -3.56
CA ARG A 96 4.08 7.03 -4.87
C ARG A 96 3.13 6.75 -6.02
N TYR A 97 2.79 7.81 -6.74
CA TYR A 97 2.10 7.73 -8.02
C TYR A 97 3.13 7.51 -9.12
N VAL A 98 2.92 6.48 -9.95
CA VAL A 98 3.71 6.32 -11.17
C VAL A 98 3.02 7.17 -12.23
N GLU A 99 3.71 8.19 -12.74
CA GLU A 99 3.21 8.96 -13.89
C GLU A 99 2.98 7.98 -15.05
N ARG A 100 1.81 8.10 -15.70
CA ARG A 100 1.45 7.31 -16.88
C ARG A 100 2.01 7.94 -18.14
#